data_AF-A0A969BUE0-F1
#
_entry.id   AF-A0A969BUE0-F1
#
_cell.length_a   1.000
_cell.length_b   1.000
_cell.length_c   1.000
_cell.angle_alpha   90.00
_cell.angle_beta   90.00
_cell.angle_gamma   90.00
#
_symmetry.space_group_name_H-M   'P 1'
#
loop_
_entity.id
_entity.type
_entity.pdbx_description
1 polymer ?
#
loop_
_entity_poly.entity_id
_entity_poly.type
_entity_poly.pdbx_seq_one_letter_code
_entity_poly.pdbx_strand_id
1 'polypeptide(L)'
;MKSLSGIMSQTSKAQYLENCRQRYLSRNRQGKSAMIDEVSDTMGWERKHAIKALTRKVSLGNRAKKRGAKPSYGKEEITVIVAIWKSSEQPCGVRLKATLPLWLGSYEARHGSLTDKCREKILHYSPRTLERITAPHRSAGSGRIGRKTGRSSNRIKQFVPIRCGPQEFDAPGWLEADTVSHGGGSSSGAFLWSLTLTDFHSGWTELAALWGNSGGEVRAGLERIEKRMPFAMLGFDCDNGSEFLNEVIEAYLLGRQRNIEWTRSRAYKKNDQAHVEQKNFTHVRQLLGYSRFGDIALRSMVDDLYEKAWLPLRNYFTPVMKLIEKKRIGTKVHKKYDTPATPCNRLLDCKKVDDETKQRLRATRAALDPLDLAADIERRLAQIFVIVERLEEDRQDEIQRAS
;
A
#
# COMPACT_ATOMS: atom_id res chain seq x y z
N MET A 1 -42.24 -38.23 -6.93
CA MET A 1 -41.89 -37.64 -8.24
C MET A 1 -40.43 -37.21 -8.23
N LYS A 2 -39.70 -37.33 -9.34
CA LYS A 2 -38.31 -36.82 -9.44
C LYS A 2 -38.35 -35.29 -9.61
N SER A 3 -37.67 -34.56 -8.73
CA SER A 3 -37.55 -33.11 -8.82
C SER A 3 -36.89 -32.70 -10.14
N LEU A 4 -37.52 -31.80 -10.91
CA LEU A 4 -36.99 -31.26 -12.17
C LEU A 4 -35.88 -30.20 -11.94
N SER A 5 -35.22 -30.25 -10.78
CA SER A 5 -34.20 -29.30 -10.32
C SER A 5 -32.90 -29.40 -11.13
N GLY A 6 -32.91 -28.84 -12.34
CA GLY A 6 -31.72 -28.74 -13.20
C GLY A 6 -32.02 -28.29 -14.64
N ILE A 7 -33.23 -28.52 -15.14
CA ILE A 7 -33.55 -28.36 -16.57
C ILE A 7 -33.82 -26.89 -16.96
N MET A 8 -34.48 -26.11 -16.10
CA MET A 8 -34.82 -24.71 -16.39
C MET A 8 -33.72 -23.73 -15.98
N SER A 9 -33.37 -22.81 -16.90
CA SER A 9 -32.52 -21.65 -16.61
C SER A 9 -33.16 -20.71 -15.58
N GLN A 10 -32.36 -19.89 -14.89
CA GLN A 10 -32.88 -18.90 -13.94
C GLN A 10 -33.83 -17.89 -14.60
N THR A 11 -33.55 -17.50 -15.85
CA THR A 11 -34.40 -16.60 -16.63
C THR A 11 -35.76 -17.24 -16.93
N SER A 12 -35.76 -18.50 -17.35
CA SER A 12 -36.98 -19.27 -17.63
C SER A 12 -37.83 -19.47 -16.36
N LYS A 13 -37.19 -19.74 -15.22
CA LYS A 13 -37.85 -19.83 -13.91
C LYS A 13 -38.51 -18.50 -13.51
N ALA A 14 -37.84 -17.37 -13.73
CA ALA A 14 -38.42 -16.05 -13.45
C ALA A 14 -39.63 -15.73 -14.35
N GLN A 15 -39.54 -16.03 -15.65
CA GLN A 15 -40.64 -15.82 -16.61
C GLN A 15 -41.85 -16.71 -16.31
N TYR A 16 -41.64 -18.00 -16.02
CA TYR A 16 -42.70 -18.93 -15.62
C TYR A 16 -43.42 -18.44 -14.35
N LEU A 17 -42.66 -18.07 -13.31
CA LEU A 17 -43.24 -17.59 -12.06
C LEU A 17 -44.07 -16.30 -12.24
N GLU A 18 -43.62 -15.36 -13.09
CA GLU A 18 -44.36 -14.12 -13.33
C GLU A 18 -45.67 -14.37 -14.09
N ASN A 19 -45.67 -15.28 -15.08
CA ASN A 19 -46.90 -15.73 -15.73
C ASN A 19 -47.88 -16.37 -14.72
N CYS A 20 -47.37 -17.27 -13.87
CA CYS A 20 -48.17 -17.88 -12.82
C CYS A 20 -48.70 -16.86 -11.80
N ARG A 21 -47.99 -15.78 -11.47
CA ARG A 21 -48.53 -14.69 -10.62
C ARG A 21 -49.75 -14.01 -11.23
N GLN A 22 -49.68 -13.64 -12.51
CA GLN A 22 -50.79 -12.98 -13.21
C GLN A 22 -52.03 -13.88 -13.21
N ARG A 23 -51.86 -15.18 -13.51
CA ARG A 23 -52.93 -16.19 -13.49
C ARG A 23 -53.41 -16.55 -12.08
N TYR A 24 -52.55 -16.44 -11.06
CA TYR A 24 -52.88 -16.75 -9.68
C TYR A 24 -53.89 -15.76 -9.12
N LEU A 25 -53.78 -14.47 -9.45
CA LEU A 25 -54.68 -13.43 -8.94
C LEU A 25 -56.15 -13.64 -9.39
N SER A 26 -56.36 -13.99 -10.66
CA SER A 26 -57.68 -14.17 -11.29
C SER A 26 -58.38 -15.51 -10.97
N ARG A 27 -57.71 -16.44 -10.28
CA ARG A 27 -58.28 -17.76 -9.95
C ARG A 27 -59.11 -17.78 -8.66
N ASN A 28 -60.10 -18.68 -8.62
CA ASN A 28 -60.88 -19.01 -7.42
C ASN A 28 -60.04 -19.83 -6.41
N ARG A 29 -60.62 -20.19 -5.24
CA ARG A 29 -59.90 -20.90 -4.16
C ARG A 29 -59.28 -22.24 -4.61
N GLN A 30 -60.01 -23.04 -5.39
CA GLN A 30 -59.51 -24.33 -5.91
C GLN A 30 -58.40 -24.12 -6.95
N GLY A 31 -58.61 -23.23 -7.92
CA GLY A 31 -57.61 -22.91 -8.94
C GLY A 31 -56.32 -22.31 -8.38
N LYS A 32 -56.42 -21.53 -7.29
CA LYS A 32 -55.27 -21.05 -6.51
C LYS A 32 -54.51 -22.19 -5.86
N SER A 33 -55.20 -23.15 -5.22
CA SER A 33 -54.57 -24.35 -4.65
C SER A 33 -53.80 -25.14 -5.72
N ALA A 34 -54.45 -25.48 -6.84
CA ALA A 34 -53.82 -26.25 -7.91
C ALA A 34 -52.59 -25.53 -8.51
N MET A 35 -52.62 -24.20 -8.64
CA MET A 35 -51.48 -23.41 -9.12
C MET A 35 -50.31 -23.37 -8.12
N ILE A 36 -50.61 -23.46 -6.82
CA ILE A 36 -49.56 -23.59 -5.80
C ILE A 36 -48.86 -24.94 -5.96
N ASP A 37 -49.62 -26.04 -6.15
CA ASP A 37 -49.05 -27.38 -6.36
C ASP A 37 -48.21 -27.44 -7.65
N GLU A 38 -48.76 -26.95 -8.78
CA GLU A 38 -48.06 -26.84 -10.07
C GLU A 38 -46.69 -26.14 -9.94
N VAL A 39 -46.65 -25.02 -9.21
CA VAL A 39 -45.42 -24.25 -8.97
C VAL A 39 -44.50 -24.92 -7.95
N SER A 40 -45.05 -25.64 -6.96
CA SER A 40 -44.28 -26.45 -6.02
C SER A 40 -43.49 -27.53 -6.76
N ASP A 41 -44.18 -28.32 -7.60
CA ASP A 41 -43.60 -29.44 -8.33
C ASP A 41 -42.62 -28.98 -9.42
N THR A 42 -43.00 -27.96 -10.19
CA THR A 42 -42.16 -27.43 -11.30
C THR A 42 -40.86 -26.82 -10.77
N MET A 43 -40.90 -26.12 -9.63
CA MET A 43 -39.73 -25.44 -9.06
C MET A 43 -38.94 -26.29 -8.05
N GLY A 44 -39.47 -27.43 -7.61
CA GLY A 44 -38.93 -28.21 -6.50
C GLY A 44 -39.02 -27.44 -5.17
N TRP A 45 -40.10 -26.70 -4.96
CA TRP A 45 -40.32 -25.84 -3.80
C TRP A 45 -41.30 -26.45 -2.80
N GLU A 46 -41.17 -26.07 -1.53
CA GLU A 46 -42.22 -26.35 -0.54
C GLU A 46 -43.47 -25.51 -0.83
N ARG A 47 -44.65 -26.06 -0.57
CA ARG A 47 -45.96 -25.43 -0.81
C ARG A 47 -46.06 -24.02 -0.20
N LYS A 48 -45.51 -23.80 1.00
CA LYS A 48 -45.44 -22.45 1.63
C LYS A 48 -44.53 -21.48 0.87
N HIS A 49 -43.45 -21.96 0.26
CA HIS A 49 -42.58 -21.15 -0.58
C HIS A 49 -43.30 -20.75 -1.88
N ALA A 50 -43.97 -21.69 -2.55
CA ALA A 50 -44.79 -21.41 -3.73
C ALA A 50 -45.90 -20.38 -3.44
N ILE A 51 -46.65 -20.54 -2.33
CA ILE A 51 -47.62 -19.54 -1.84
C ILE A 51 -46.97 -18.16 -1.72
N LYS A 52 -45.84 -18.06 -1.02
CA LYS A 52 -45.13 -16.79 -0.78
C LYS A 52 -44.61 -16.15 -2.06
N ALA A 53 -44.18 -16.97 -3.03
CA ALA A 53 -43.67 -16.52 -4.32
C ALA A 53 -44.77 -16.03 -5.27
N LEU A 54 -45.98 -16.61 -5.19
CA LEU A 54 -47.16 -16.25 -5.99
C LEU A 54 -47.97 -15.08 -5.40
N THR A 55 -48.16 -15.04 -4.08
CA THR A 55 -49.01 -14.03 -3.41
C THR A 55 -48.32 -12.69 -3.21
N ARG A 56 -47.00 -12.67 -3.03
CA ARG A 56 -46.24 -11.44 -2.79
C ARG A 56 -45.53 -11.04 -4.09
N LYS A 57 -45.50 -9.73 -4.38
CA LYS A 57 -44.34 -9.13 -5.05
C LYS A 57 -43.14 -9.31 -4.11
N VAL A 58 -42.56 -10.51 -4.11
CA VAL A 58 -41.27 -10.75 -3.48
C VAL A 58 -40.27 -9.98 -4.32
N SER A 59 -39.93 -8.77 -3.86
CA SER A 59 -38.80 -8.04 -4.38
C SER A 59 -37.53 -8.77 -3.99
N LEU A 60 -37.18 -9.81 -4.77
CA LEU A 60 -35.80 -10.30 -4.95
C LEU A 60 -34.94 -9.25 -5.69
N GLY A 61 -35.24 -7.97 -5.47
CA GLY A 61 -34.60 -6.83 -6.11
C GLY A 61 -33.77 -6.05 -5.10
N ASN A 62 -32.88 -5.22 -5.64
CA ASN A 62 -31.84 -4.46 -4.93
C ASN A 62 -32.35 -3.48 -3.84
N ARG A 63 -33.67 -3.41 -3.59
CA ARG A 63 -34.33 -2.59 -2.57
C ARG A 63 -34.62 -3.30 -1.25
N ALA A 64 -34.41 -4.62 -1.16
CA ALA A 64 -34.42 -5.32 0.13
C ALA A 64 -33.19 -4.91 0.96
N LYS A 65 -33.23 -3.72 1.58
CA LYS A 65 -32.23 -3.25 2.54
C LYS A 65 -32.15 -4.29 3.67
N LYS A 66 -31.11 -5.13 3.63
CA LYS A 66 -30.73 -5.99 4.76
C LYS A 66 -30.52 -5.06 5.95
N ARG A 67 -31.47 -5.02 6.89
CA ARG A 67 -31.31 -4.38 8.20
C ARG A 67 -30.29 -5.20 8.98
N GLY A 68 -29.00 -4.98 8.69
CA GLY A 68 -27.92 -5.50 9.50
C GLY A 68 -28.00 -4.92 10.92
N ALA A 69 -27.25 -5.54 11.84
CA ALA A 69 -27.09 -4.98 13.18
C ALA A 69 -26.64 -3.51 13.11
N LYS A 70 -27.12 -2.69 14.06
CA LYS A 70 -26.66 -1.29 14.17
C LYS A 70 -25.12 -1.28 14.31
N PRO A 71 -24.41 -0.28 13.76
CA PRO A 71 -22.98 -0.14 13.98
C PRO A 71 -22.64 -0.13 15.48
N SER A 72 -21.57 -0.82 15.86
CA SER A 72 -21.08 -0.90 17.24
C SER A 72 -20.16 0.26 17.64
N TYR A 73 -19.97 1.22 16.73
CA TYR A 73 -19.13 2.41 16.88
C TYR A 73 -20.01 3.66 16.91
N GLY A 74 -19.70 4.59 17.82
CA GLY A 74 -20.35 5.89 17.95
C GLY A 74 -19.60 6.99 17.18
N LYS A 75 -19.97 8.24 17.45
CA LYS A 75 -19.36 9.41 16.79
C LYS A 75 -17.93 9.68 17.27
N GLU A 76 -17.68 9.52 18.56
CA GLU A 76 -16.38 9.74 19.19
C GLU A 76 -15.31 8.82 18.59
N GLU A 77 -15.59 7.52 18.52
CA GLU A 77 -14.66 6.53 17.96
C GLU A 77 -14.40 6.78 16.46
N ILE A 78 -15.41 7.22 15.70
CA ILE A 78 -15.22 7.62 14.29
C ILE A 78 -14.25 8.80 14.20
N THR A 79 -14.45 9.86 15.00
CA THR A 79 -13.60 11.06 14.95
C THR A 79 -12.13 10.72 15.19
N VAL A 80 -11.83 9.97 16.25
CA VAL A 80 -10.46 9.55 16.59
C VAL A 80 -9.86 8.67 15.49
N ILE A 81 -10.58 7.64 15.06
CA ILE A 81 -10.09 6.69 14.04
C ILE A 81 -9.84 7.39 12.71
N VAL A 82 -10.71 8.30 12.28
CA VAL A 82 -10.58 9.03 11.01
C VAL A 82 -9.44 10.06 11.07
N ALA A 83 -9.25 10.73 12.21
CA ALA A 83 -8.12 11.65 12.40
C ALA A 83 -6.77 10.91 12.30
N ILE A 84 -6.56 9.87 13.12
CA ILE A 84 -5.34 9.05 13.06
C ILE A 84 -5.16 8.44 11.68
N TRP A 85 -6.21 7.89 11.07
CA TRP A 85 -6.14 7.27 9.74
C TRP A 85 -5.71 8.26 8.64
N LYS A 86 -6.18 9.51 8.69
CA LYS A 86 -5.73 10.55 7.75
C LYS A 86 -4.24 10.86 7.93
N SER A 87 -3.81 11.17 9.15
CA SER A 87 -2.42 11.53 9.47
C SER A 87 -1.44 10.37 9.30
N SER A 88 -1.90 9.11 9.33
CA SER A 88 -1.04 7.91 9.24
C SER A 88 -0.91 7.33 7.82
N GLU A 89 -1.08 8.13 6.76
CA GLU A 89 -1.03 7.69 5.35
C GLU A 89 -2.16 6.73 4.94
N GLN A 90 -3.36 6.92 5.50
CA GLN A 90 -4.61 6.23 5.13
C GLN A 90 -4.52 4.70 4.96
N PRO A 91 -3.95 3.95 5.93
CA PRO A 91 -3.70 2.51 5.82
C PRO A 91 -4.99 1.70 5.65
N CYS A 92 -4.90 0.53 5.03
CA CYS A 92 -5.99 -0.45 5.01
C CYS A 92 -6.29 -0.95 6.43
N GLY A 93 -7.49 -1.50 6.68
CA GLY A 93 -7.96 -1.79 8.04
C GLY A 93 -7.06 -2.75 8.82
N VAL A 94 -6.36 -3.64 8.12
CA VAL A 94 -5.41 -4.60 8.71
C VAL A 94 -4.18 -3.86 9.25
N ARG A 95 -3.62 -2.92 8.50
CA ARG A 95 -2.50 -2.07 8.93
C ARG A 95 -2.95 -1.03 9.96
N LEU A 96 -4.12 -0.41 9.77
CA LEU A 96 -4.70 0.56 10.71
C LEU A 96 -4.90 -0.05 12.10
N LYS A 97 -5.31 -1.32 12.20
CA LYS A 97 -5.41 -2.02 13.49
C LYS A 97 -4.07 -2.09 14.24
N ALA A 98 -2.95 -2.29 13.53
CA ALA A 98 -1.61 -2.26 14.12
C ALA A 98 -1.06 -0.83 14.31
N THR A 99 -1.67 0.16 13.63
CA THR A 99 -1.28 1.59 13.72
C THR A 99 -1.87 2.24 14.97
N LEU A 100 -3.17 2.02 15.24
CA LEU A 100 -3.89 2.67 16.34
C LEU A 100 -3.19 2.57 17.71
N PRO A 101 -2.67 1.41 18.18
CA PRO A 101 -1.96 1.32 19.46
C PRO A 101 -0.72 2.23 19.55
N LEU A 102 -0.09 2.54 18.42
CA LEU A 102 1.14 3.34 18.34
C LEU A 102 0.86 4.85 18.24
N TRP A 103 -0.35 5.23 17.84
CA TRP A 103 -0.74 6.62 17.56
C TRP A 103 -1.74 7.19 18.59
N LEU A 104 -2.43 6.35 19.36
CA LEU A 104 -3.45 6.81 20.31
C LEU A 104 -2.88 7.73 21.41
N GLY A 105 -1.70 7.42 21.96
CA GLY A 105 -1.07 8.29 22.97
C GLY A 105 -0.71 9.68 22.43
N SER A 106 -0.22 9.74 21.19
CA SER A 106 0.06 10.98 20.46
C SER A 106 -1.22 11.80 20.23
N TYR A 107 -2.32 11.13 19.87
CA TYR A 107 -3.62 11.76 19.71
C TYR A 107 -4.16 12.32 21.04
N GLU A 108 -4.09 11.54 22.12
CA GLU A 108 -4.52 11.94 23.47
C GLU A 108 -3.72 13.15 23.99
N ALA A 109 -2.42 13.22 23.73
CA ALA A 109 -1.57 14.34 24.12
C ALA A 109 -1.98 15.67 23.46
N ARG A 110 -2.59 15.65 22.26
CA ARG A 110 -3.05 16.86 21.53
C ARG A 110 -4.51 17.20 21.73
N HIS A 111 -5.36 16.18 21.85
CA HIS A 111 -6.82 16.33 21.81
C HIS A 111 -7.50 16.05 23.16
N GLY A 112 -6.73 15.74 24.19
CA GLY A 112 -7.20 15.35 25.52
C GLY A 112 -7.36 13.84 25.65
N SER A 113 -7.31 13.35 26.89
CA SER A 113 -7.46 11.93 27.20
C SER A 113 -8.82 11.39 26.75
N LEU A 114 -8.80 10.26 26.06
CA LEU A 114 -10.01 9.52 25.71
C LEU A 114 -10.57 8.82 26.95
N THR A 115 -11.88 8.59 26.99
CA THR A 115 -12.45 7.70 28.01
C THR A 115 -11.93 6.27 27.81
N ASP A 116 -11.69 5.53 28.90
CA ASP A 116 -11.19 4.15 28.83
C ASP A 116 -12.04 3.27 27.89
N LYS A 117 -13.37 3.45 27.98
CA LYS A 117 -14.36 2.76 27.13
C LYS A 117 -14.25 3.11 25.65
N CYS A 118 -13.85 4.34 25.30
CA CYS A 118 -13.59 4.74 23.92
C CYS A 118 -12.27 4.11 23.44
N ARG A 119 -11.21 4.24 24.22
CA ARG A 119 -9.88 3.66 23.94
C ARG A 119 -9.94 2.14 23.73
N GLU A 120 -10.58 1.42 24.65
CA GLU A 120 -10.75 -0.04 24.60
C GLU A 120 -11.46 -0.47 23.30
N LYS A 121 -12.58 0.16 22.95
CA LYS A 121 -13.32 -0.12 21.72
C LYS A 121 -12.46 0.10 20.47
N ILE A 122 -11.73 1.21 20.39
CA ILE A 122 -10.88 1.55 19.25
C ILE A 122 -9.84 0.45 19.03
N LEU A 123 -9.18 0.00 20.09
CA LEU A 123 -8.19 -1.08 20.08
C LEU A 123 -8.82 -2.45 19.74
N HIS A 124 -10.04 -2.71 20.20
CA HIS A 124 -10.73 -3.98 20.00
C HIS A 124 -11.25 -4.16 18.56
N TYR A 125 -11.61 -3.08 17.85
CA TYR A 125 -12.23 -3.18 16.52
C TYR A 125 -11.44 -4.06 15.54
N SER A 126 -12.17 -4.87 14.76
CA SER A 126 -11.58 -5.71 13.72
C SER A 126 -11.20 -4.87 12.49
N PRO A 127 -10.23 -5.34 11.66
CA PRO A 127 -9.86 -4.66 10.41
C PRO A 127 -11.04 -4.29 9.53
N ARG A 128 -12.05 -5.17 9.47
CA ARG A 128 -13.29 -4.97 8.68
C ARG A 128 -14.25 -3.94 9.29
N THR A 129 -14.17 -3.67 10.60
CA THR A 129 -14.88 -2.56 11.23
C THR A 129 -14.18 -1.24 10.93
N LEU A 130 -12.84 -1.19 11.08
CA LEU A 130 -12.04 -0.03 10.74
C LEU A 130 -12.16 0.37 9.26
N GLU A 131 -12.26 -0.59 8.34
CA GLU A 131 -12.57 -0.33 6.93
C GLU A 131 -13.97 0.23 6.69
N ARG A 132 -14.98 -0.18 7.47
CA ARG A 132 -16.33 0.39 7.37
C ARG A 132 -16.42 1.80 7.93
N ILE A 133 -15.63 2.10 8.96
CA ILE A 133 -15.48 3.45 9.53
C ILE A 133 -14.78 4.37 8.52
N THR A 134 -13.68 3.94 7.92
CA THR A 134 -12.86 4.79 7.03
C THR A 134 -13.38 4.90 5.59
N ALA A 135 -14.13 3.92 5.08
CA ALA A 135 -14.58 3.92 3.68
C ALA A 135 -15.37 5.18 3.23
N PRO A 136 -16.28 5.79 4.03
CA PRO A 136 -16.98 7.02 3.65
C PRO A 136 -16.07 8.27 3.59
N HIS A 137 -14.88 8.21 4.20
CA HIS A 137 -13.95 9.34 4.29
C HIS A 137 -12.80 9.25 3.27
N ARG A 138 -12.79 8.22 2.41
CA ARG A 138 -11.87 8.12 1.27
C ARG A 138 -12.31 9.12 0.21
N SER A 139 -11.40 9.98 -0.22
CA SER A 139 -11.65 10.88 -1.36
C SER A 139 -11.94 10.07 -2.62
N ALA A 140 -12.90 10.54 -3.42
CA ALA A 140 -13.13 10.08 -4.79
C ALA A 140 -12.07 10.71 -5.73
N GLY A 141 -10.79 10.44 -5.44
CA GLY A 141 -9.63 11.07 -6.08
C GLY A 141 -9.41 10.62 -7.54
N SER A 142 -9.00 11.58 -8.35
CA SER A 142 -8.90 11.55 -9.82
C SER A 142 -7.84 10.60 -10.41
N GLY A 143 -7.97 10.41 -11.73
CA GLY A 143 -7.18 9.56 -12.63
C GLY A 143 -5.73 9.23 -12.25
N ARG A 144 -5.46 7.92 -12.12
CA ARG A 144 -4.10 7.37 -12.08
C ARG A 144 -3.45 7.44 -13.47
N ILE A 145 -2.60 8.44 -13.71
CA ILE A 145 -1.72 8.47 -14.88
C ILE A 145 -0.38 7.83 -14.51
N GLY A 146 -0.21 6.55 -14.87
CA GLY A 146 1.09 5.89 -14.82
C GLY A 146 1.74 5.89 -16.20
N ARG A 147 2.95 6.42 -16.33
CA ARG A 147 3.82 6.21 -17.50
C ARG A 147 5.13 5.55 -17.08
N LYS A 148 5.57 4.61 -17.91
CA LYS A 148 6.87 3.91 -17.80
C LYS A 148 7.90 4.66 -18.64
N THR A 149 9.18 4.56 -18.28
CA THR A 149 10.29 5.05 -19.10
C THR A 149 11.42 4.01 -19.16
N GLY A 150 12.13 3.97 -20.30
CA GLY A 150 13.54 3.59 -20.39
C GLY A 150 13.94 2.10 -20.47
N ARG A 151 14.95 1.81 -21.32
CA ARG A 151 15.80 0.60 -21.36
C ARG A 151 17.22 1.03 -21.74
N SER A 152 18.27 0.35 -21.25
CA SER A 152 19.64 0.40 -21.81
C SER A 152 20.56 -0.78 -21.34
N SER A 153 21.82 -0.79 -21.79
CA SER A 153 22.86 -1.84 -21.64
C SER A 153 24.08 -1.32 -20.84
N ASN A 154 25.22 -2.01 -20.61
CA ASN A 154 25.84 -3.20 -21.23
C ASN A 154 26.87 -3.92 -20.29
N ARG A 155 27.62 -4.90 -20.82
CA ARG A 155 28.87 -5.55 -20.33
C ARG A 155 28.98 -6.07 -18.88
N ILE A 156 28.77 -5.27 -17.83
CA ILE A 156 29.00 -5.69 -16.41
C ILE A 156 28.09 -6.85 -15.96
N LYS A 157 27.00 -7.08 -16.70
CA LYS A 157 26.01 -8.16 -16.46
C LYS A 157 26.63 -9.57 -16.40
N GLN A 158 27.82 -9.82 -16.96
CA GLN A 158 28.42 -11.16 -16.91
C GLN A 158 29.04 -11.53 -15.54
N PHE A 159 29.39 -10.55 -14.70
CA PHE A 159 30.10 -10.79 -13.44
C PHE A 159 29.19 -10.73 -12.20
N VAL A 160 28.19 -9.84 -12.19
CA VAL A 160 27.25 -9.75 -11.06
C VAL A 160 26.24 -10.91 -11.12
N PRO A 161 26.18 -11.79 -10.10
CA PRO A 161 25.34 -12.98 -10.10
C PRO A 161 23.84 -12.62 -10.11
N ILE A 162 23.07 -13.47 -10.79
CA ILE A 162 21.63 -13.32 -10.92
C ILE A 162 20.93 -13.99 -9.73
N ARG A 163 20.20 -13.22 -8.93
CA ARG A 163 19.39 -13.75 -7.82
C ARG A 163 17.95 -14.05 -8.28
N CYS A 164 17.35 -15.12 -7.76
CA CYS A 164 16.08 -15.66 -8.26
C CYS A 164 15.12 -16.12 -7.15
N GLY A 165 13.90 -15.58 -7.15
CA GLY A 165 12.80 -16.04 -6.28
C GLY A 165 12.52 -15.15 -5.06
N PRO A 166 11.49 -15.46 -4.27
CA PRO A 166 11.22 -14.75 -3.02
C PRO A 166 12.37 -15.01 -2.03
N GLN A 167 13.00 -13.94 -1.55
CA GLN A 167 14.15 -14.01 -0.66
C GLN A 167 13.68 -13.92 0.80
N GLU A 168 14.03 -14.92 1.62
CA GLU A 168 13.85 -14.86 3.08
C GLU A 168 15.23 -14.83 3.75
N PHE A 169 15.64 -13.65 4.20
CA PHE A 169 16.80 -13.48 5.07
C PHE A 169 16.34 -13.49 6.53
N ASP A 170 17.11 -14.16 7.37
CA ASP A 170 16.88 -14.28 8.82
C ASP A 170 17.53 -13.15 9.63
N ALA A 171 18.24 -12.23 8.96
CA ALA A 171 18.88 -11.03 9.51
C ALA A 171 18.55 -9.80 8.63
N PRO A 172 18.52 -8.59 9.19
CA PRO A 172 18.55 -7.35 8.41
C PRO A 172 19.93 -7.12 7.79
N GLY A 173 19.99 -6.22 6.80
CA GLY A 173 21.21 -5.86 6.06
C GLY A 173 21.21 -6.31 4.60
N TRP A 174 20.13 -6.95 4.15
CA TRP A 174 19.96 -7.39 2.77
C TRP A 174 19.01 -6.42 2.06
N LEU A 175 19.57 -5.53 1.25
CA LEU A 175 18.90 -4.35 0.72
C LEU A 175 18.57 -4.52 -0.77
N GLU A 176 17.32 -4.29 -1.16
CA GLU A 176 16.90 -4.11 -2.54
C GLU A 176 16.97 -2.62 -2.91
N ALA A 177 17.63 -2.29 -4.02
CA ALA A 177 17.87 -0.92 -4.47
C ALA A 177 17.26 -0.61 -5.85
N ASP A 178 16.73 0.61 -6.00
CA ASP A 178 16.17 1.14 -7.26
C ASP A 178 16.23 2.69 -7.25
N THR A 179 16.07 3.32 -8.41
CA THR A 179 16.00 4.79 -8.53
C THR A 179 14.66 5.28 -9.09
N VAL A 180 14.24 6.48 -8.69
CA VAL A 180 12.99 7.10 -9.13
C VAL A 180 13.25 8.48 -9.71
N SER A 181 13.03 8.63 -11.02
CA SER A 181 13.12 9.90 -11.74
C SER A 181 12.00 10.88 -11.36
N HIS A 182 12.35 12.14 -11.06
CA HIS A 182 11.43 13.27 -10.96
C HIS A 182 11.53 14.21 -12.16
N GLY A 183 11.56 13.64 -13.36
CA GLY A 183 11.73 14.38 -14.62
C GLY A 183 10.46 15.01 -15.21
N GLY A 184 9.29 14.87 -14.57
CA GLY A 184 8.00 15.34 -15.10
C GLY A 184 7.53 14.62 -16.37
N GLY A 185 8.04 13.41 -16.63
CA GLY A 185 7.81 12.67 -17.87
C GLY A 185 8.81 12.97 -19.01
N SER A 186 9.75 13.90 -18.81
CA SER A 186 10.91 14.08 -19.70
C SER A 186 12.21 13.61 -19.03
N SER A 187 13.11 13.01 -19.81
CA SER A 187 14.48 12.68 -19.40
C SER A 187 15.52 13.71 -19.84
N SER A 188 15.12 14.83 -20.45
CA SER A 188 16.04 15.92 -20.81
C SER A 188 16.46 16.75 -19.59
N GLY A 189 17.65 17.36 -19.66
CA GLY A 189 18.20 18.25 -18.64
C GLY A 189 18.54 17.59 -17.31
N ALA A 190 19.08 18.37 -16.36
CA ALA A 190 19.27 17.93 -14.98
C ALA A 190 17.96 18.04 -14.18
N PHE A 191 17.76 17.11 -13.25
CA PHE A 191 16.62 17.05 -12.33
C PHE A 191 16.90 16.02 -11.21
N LEU A 192 16.07 16.07 -10.17
CA LEU A 192 16.20 15.22 -8.98
C LEU A 192 15.83 13.76 -9.25
N TRP A 193 16.56 12.83 -8.64
CA TRP A 193 16.21 11.41 -8.55
C TRP A 193 16.16 10.98 -7.09
N SER A 194 15.29 10.03 -6.73
CA SER A 194 15.34 9.38 -5.42
C SER A 194 16.01 8.02 -5.54
N LEU A 195 17.08 7.80 -4.80
CA LEU A 195 17.59 6.47 -4.50
C LEU A 195 16.73 5.86 -3.39
N THR A 196 16.25 4.63 -3.57
CA THR A 196 15.50 3.88 -2.56
C THR A 196 16.24 2.59 -2.23
N LEU A 197 16.52 2.35 -0.95
CA LEU A 197 16.99 1.06 -0.44
C LEU A 197 15.94 0.47 0.51
N THR A 198 15.66 -0.84 0.43
CA THR A 198 14.73 -1.52 1.34
C THR A 198 15.26 -2.86 1.82
N ASP A 199 15.31 -3.04 3.14
CA ASP A 199 15.71 -4.29 3.79
C ASP A 199 14.63 -5.37 3.66
N PHE A 200 15.01 -6.53 3.09
CA PHE A 200 14.12 -7.66 2.90
C PHE A 200 13.60 -8.25 4.22
N HIS A 201 14.38 -8.20 5.31
CA HIS A 201 14.02 -8.82 6.58
C HIS A 201 12.95 -8.01 7.33
N SER A 202 13.29 -6.78 7.71
CA SER A 202 12.46 -5.88 8.50
C SER A 202 11.46 -5.08 7.67
N GLY A 203 11.75 -4.85 6.38
CA GLY A 203 11.05 -3.88 5.54
C GLY A 203 11.42 -2.43 5.85
N TRP A 204 12.53 -2.18 6.54
CA TRP A 204 13.12 -0.85 6.74
C TRP A 204 13.48 -0.25 5.40
N THR A 205 13.13 1.01 5.18
CA THR A 205 13.42 1.71 3.92
C THR A 205 14.18 2.98 4.19
N GLU A 206 15.17 3.23 3.34
CA GLU A 206 15.97 4.44 3.31
C GLU A 206 15.82 5.11 1.94
N LEU A 207 15.86 6.43 1.93
CA LEU A 207 15.80 7.25 0.72
C LEU A 207 16.93 8.27 0.72
N ALA A 208 17.45 8.62 -0.46
CA ALA A 208 18.32 9.78 -0.65
C ALA A 208 17.99 10.52 -1.95
N ALA A 209 18.02 11.84 -1.91
CA ALA A 209 17.89 12.71 -3.07
C ALA A 209 19.23 12.83 -3.83
N LEU A 210 19.19 12.58 -5.12
CA LEU A 210 20.32 12.64 -6.04
C LEU A 210 20.09 13.74 -7.08
N TRP A 211 21.17 14.34 -7.58
CA TRP A 211 21.12 15.26 -8.71
C TRP A 211 21.55 14.55 -10.00
N GLY A 212 20.59 13.91 -10.66
CA GLY A 212 20.84 12.92 -11.72
C GLY A 212 21.03 11.49 -11.18
N ASN A 213 21.33 10.56 -12.08
CA ASN A 213 21.46 9.12 -11.80
C ASN A 213 22.84 8.57 -12.18
N SER A 214 23.91 9.31 -11.92
CA SER A 214 25.27 8.80 -12.13
C SER A 214 25.69 7.86 -10.99
N GLY A 215 26.59 6.91 -11.25
CA GLY A 215 27.17 6.06 -10.21
C GLY A 215 27.87 6.85 -9.08
N GLY A 216 28.41 8.03 -9.39
CA GLY A 216 28.98 8.93 -8.40
C GLY A 216 27.94 9.54 -7.45
N GLU A 217 26.78 9.94 -7.97
CA GLU A 217 25.65 10.42 -7.16
C GLU A 217 25.04 9.28 -6.35
N VAL A 218 24.84 8.09 -6.94
CA VAL A 218 24.37 6.90 -6.22
C VAL A 218 25.32 6.55 -5.07
N ARG A 219 26.65 6.51 -5.30
CA ARG A 219 27.66 6.31 -4.24
C ARG A 219 27.51 7.32 -3.11
N ALA A 220 27.43 8.62 -3.44
CA ALA A 220 27.23 9.67 -2.46
C ALA A 220 25.89 9.53 -1.70
N GLY A 221 24.85 8.98 -2.33
CA GLY A 221 23.59 8.59 -1.68
C GLY A 221 23.76 7.43 -0.70
N LEU A 222 24.44 6.35 -1.12
CA LEU A 222 24.75 5.19 -0.28
C LEU A 222 25.56 5.59 0.97
N GLU A 223 26.56 6.45 0.83
CA GLU A 223 27.36 6.98 1.93
C GLU A 223 26.55 7.78 2.96
N ARG A 224 25.47 8.46 2.54
CA ARG A 224 24.54 9.15 3.47
C ARG A 224 23.63 8.15 4.16
N ILE A 225 23.12 7.16 3.42
CA ILE A 225 22.23 6.11 3.93
C ILE A 225 22.94 5.22 4.97
N GLU A 226 24.15 4.75 4.69
CA GLU A 226 24.92 3.89 5.62
C GLU A 226 25.19 4.56 6.97
N LYS A 227 25.38 5.88 7.02
CA LYS A 227 25.62 6.62 8.27
C LYS A 227 24.41 6.65 9.22
N ARG A 228 23.20 6.39 8.72
CA ARG A 228 21.95 6.41 9.50
C ARG A 228 21.26 5.06 9.63
N MET A 229 21.59 4.08 8.79
CA MET A 229 21.02 2.74 8.91
C MET A 229 21.37 2.12 10.27
N PRO A 230 20.41 1.48 10.96
CA PRO A 230 20.66 0.89 12.26
C PRO A 230 21.46 -0.43 12.21
N PHE A 231 21.77 -0.95 11.01
CA PHE A 231 22.48 -2.21 10.79
C PHE A 231 23.45 -2.08 9.61
N ALA A 232 24.47 -2.95 9.56
CA ALA A 232 25.42 -3.01 8.45
C ALA A 232 24.77 -3.54 7.15
N MET A 233 25.25 -3.06 6.01
CA MET A 233 24.92 -3.66 4.71
C MET A 233 25.68 -4.99 4.57
N LEU A 234 24.93 -6.07 4.29
CA LEU A 234 25.44 -7.43 4.07
C LEU A 234 25.27 -7.86 2.60
N GLY A 235 24.22 -7.36 1.93
CA GLY A 235 24.03 -7.57 0.51
C GLY A 235 23.23 -6.45 -0.14
N PHE A 236 23.51 -6.22 -1.42
CA PHE A 236 22.94 -5.17 -2.24
C PHE A 236 22.41 -5.79 -3.53
N ASP A 237 21.08 -5.87 -3.67
CA ASP A 237 20.40 -6.41 -4.85
C ASP A 237 19.81 -5.27 -5.67
N CYS A 238 20.25 -5.09 -6.92
CA CYS A 238 19.83 -3.98 -7.77
C CYS A 238 19.20 -4.44 -9.09
N ASP A 239 18.66 -3.47 -9.84
CA ASP A 239 18.20 -3.69 -11.21
C ASP A 239 19.40 -3.83 -12.19
N ASN A 240 19.12 -3.79 -13.50
CA ASN A 240 20.13 -3.86 -14.54
C ASN A 240 20.54 -2.49 -15.11
N GLY A 241 20.25 -1.41 -14.37
CA GLY A 241 20.56 -0.02 -14.67
C GLY A 241 22.03 0.32 -14.55
N SER A 242 22.46 1.27 -15.38
CA SER A 242 23.84 1.75 -15.46
C SER A 242 24.25 2.58 -14.25
N GLU A 243 23.28 3.15 -13.52
CA GLU A 243 23.50 3.87 -12.27
C GLU A 243 24.06 2.98 -11.15
N PHE A 244 23.72 1.69 -11.19
CA PHE A 244 24.22 0.67 -10.25
C PHE A 244 25.36 -0.14 -10.86
N LEU A 245 25.21 -0.63 -12.10
CA LEU A 245 26.20 -1.49 -12.75
C LEU A 245 27.34 -0.65 -13.38
N ASN A 246 28.25 -0.14 -12.55
CA ASN A 246 29.44 0.62 -12.96
C ASN A 246 30.61 0.49 -11.95
N GLU A 247 31.82 0.83 -12.40
CA GLU A 247 33.08 0.70 -11.64
C GLU A 247 33.09 1.51 -10.33
N VAL A 248 32.37 2.63 -10.25
CA VAL A 248 32.32 3.48 -9.03
C VAL A 248 31.52 2.79 -7.92
N ILE A 249 30.45 2.08 -8.28
CA ILE A 249 29.66 1.28 -7.34
C ILE A 249 30.36 -0.04 -7.01
N GLU A 250 31.02 -0.68 -7.98
CA GLU A 250 31.85 -1.86 -7.76
C GLU A 250 32.97 -1.58 -6.74
N ALA A 251 33.73 -0.50 -6.94
CA ALA A 251 34.79 -0.07 -6.03
C ALA A 251 34.27 0.36 -4.66
N TYR A 252 33.00 0.78 -4.55
CA TYR A 252 32.38 1.15 -3.27
C TYR A 252 31.87 -0.05 -2.48
N LEU A 253 31.21 -1.02 -3.15
CA LEU A 253 30.62 -2.19 -2.51
C LEU A 253 31.68 -3.28 -2.22
N LEU A 254 32.62 -3.50 -3.14
CA LEU A 254 33.64 -4.55 -3.06
C LEU A 254 35.02 -4.03 -2.62
N GLY A 255 35.20 -2.70 -2.53
CA GLY A 255 36.46 -2.08 -2.15
C GLY A 255 36.75 -2.15 -0.64
N ARG A 256 37.72 -2.99 -0.27
CA ARG A 256 38.34 -3.17 1.07
C ARG A 256 37.40 -3.61 2.21
N GLN A 257 37.74 -4.74 2.82
CA GLN A 257 37.22 -5.28 4.09
C GLN A 257 35.69 -5.50 4.22
N ARG A 258 34.90 -5.07 3.23
CA ARG A 258 33.45 -5.23 3.18
C ARG A 258 33.08 -6.51 2.43
N ASN A 259 32.61 -7.53 3.15
CA ASN A 259 32.01 -8.73 2.57
C ASN A 259 30.54 -8.45 2.17
N ILE A 260 30.30 -7.46 1.32
CA ILE A 260 28.96 -7.16 0.79
C ILE A 260 28.72 -8.03 -0.44
N GLU A 261 27.67 -8.85 -0.42
CA GLU A 261 27.27 -9.60 -1.61
C GLU A 261 26.47 -8.70 -2.57
N TRP A 262 27.07 -8.36 -3.71
CA TRP A 262 26.42 -7.59 -4.76
C TRP A 262 25.71 -8.54 -5.75
N THR A 263 24.39 -8.42 -5.86
CA THR A 263 23.57 -9.24 -6.77
C THR A 263 22.67 -8.38 -7.66
N ARG A 264 22.11 -8.99 -8.70
CA ARG A 264 21.15 -8.31 -9.58
C ARG A 264 19.95 -9.17 -9.96
N SER A 265 18.84 -8.51 -10.26
CA SER A 265 17.64 -9.13 -10.80
C SER A 265 17.84 -9.67 -12.23
N ARG A 266 17.00 -10.62 -12.66
CA ARG A 266 17.00 -11.09 -14.06
C ARG A 266 16.51 -10.01 -15.01
N ALA A 267 17.22 -9.86 -16.13
CA ALA A 267 16.77 -9.02 -17.23
C ALA A 267 15.32 -9.37 -17.65
N TYR A 268 14.48 -8.34 -17.76
CA TYR A 268 13.07 -8.41 -18.14
C TYR A 268 12.11 -9.16 -17.18
N LYS A 269 12.52 -9.48 -15.94
CA LYS A 269 11.66 -10.13 -14.93
C LYS A 269 11.23 -9.18 -13.81
N LYS A 270 10.29 -8.28 -14.11
CA LYS A 270 9.75 -7.28 -13.15
C LYS A 270 9.28 -7.84 -11.79
N ASN A 271 8.83 -9.10 -11.74
CA ASN A 271 8.42 -9.72 -10.48
C ASN A 271 9.57 -9.97 -9.50
N ASP A 272 10.82 -9.90 -9.96
CA ASP A 272 12.01 -10.15 -9.14
C ASP A 272 12.37 -8.93 -8.27
N GLN A 273 11.76 -7.75 -8.49
CA GLN A 273 12.02 -6.49 -7.76
C GLN A 273 10.77 -5.90 -7.07
N ALA A 274 9.87 -6.78 -6.66
CA ALA A 274 8.52 -6.38 -6.26
C ALA A 274 8.47 -5.59 -4.94
N HIS A 275 9.52 -5.65 -4.11
CA HIS A 275 9.53 -4.97 -2.80
C HIS A 275 9.87 -3.49 -2.98
N VAL A 276 10.89 -3.17 -3.76
CA VAL A 276 11.34 -1.82 -4.08
C VAL A 276 10.39 -1.14 -5.07
N GLU A 277 9.80 -1.84 -6.05
CA GLU A 277 8.71 -1.27 -6.88
C GLU A 277 7.53 -0.78 -5.99
N GLN A 278 7.14 -1.57 -4.97
CA GLN A 278 6.11 -1.17 -4.01
C GLN A 278 6.55 0.00 -3.12
N LYS A 279 7.82 0.02 -2.69
CA LYS A 279 8.36 1.08 -1.85
C LYS A 279 8.52 2.39 -2.62
N ASN A 280 8.96 2.36 -3.88
CA ASN A 280 9.00 3.51 -4.77
C ASN A 280 7.63 4.15 -4.96
N PHE A 281 6.57 3.37 -5.14
CA PHE A 281 5.21 3.94 -5.14
C PHE A 281 4.87 4.57 -3.79
N THR A 282 5.05 3.84 -2.69
CA THR A 282 4.55 4.26 -1.36
C THR A 282 5.44 5.23 -0.60
N HIS A 283 6.71 5.41 -0.96
CA HIS A 283 7.68 6.25 -0.25
C HIS A 283 8.18 7.41 -1.10
N VAL A 284 8.06 7.33 -2.43
CA VAL A 284 8.45 8.42 -3.35
C VAL A 284 7.23 8.98 -4.09
N ARG A 285 6.51 8.16 -4.88
CA ARG A 285 5.42 8.66 -5.74
C ARG A 285 4.17 9.14 -4.99
N GLN A 286 3.81 8.48 -3.88
CA GLN A 286 2.70 8.93 -3.04
C GLN A 286 3.01 10.25 -2.32
N LEU A 287 4.30 10.53 -2.05
CA LEU A 287 4.77 11.68 -1.30
C LEU A 287 5.05 12.91 -2.19
N LEU A 288 5.79 12.71 -3.29
CA LEU A 288 6.28 13.77 -4.18
C LEU A 288 5.58 13.79 -5.55
N GLY A 289 4.68 12.84 -5.82
CA GLY A 289 3.95 12.76 -7.08
C GLY A 289 4.81 12.42 -8.30
N TYR A 290 4.54 13.12 -9.39
CA TYR A 290 5.14 12.90 -10.72
C TYR A 290 5.63 14.18 -11.40
N SER A 291 5.55 15.33 -10.72
CA SER A 291 6.02 16.64 -11.20
C SER A 291 7.53 16.65 -11.48
N ARG A 292 8.02 17.73 -12.11
CA ARG A 292 9.44 17.90 -12.41
C ARG A 292 10.18 18.67 -11.32
N PHE A 293 11.17 18.03 -10.71
CA PHE A 293 12.03 18.62 -9.69
C PHE A 293 13.33 19.09 -10.36
N GLY A 294 13.22 20.22 -11.07
CA GLY A 294 14.25 20.75 -11.99
C GLY A 294 15.28 21.71 -11.39
N ASP A 295 15.29 21.91 -10.07
CA ASP A 295 16.18 22.85 -9.36
C ASP A 295 17.05 22.08 -8.33
N ILE A 296 18.35 22.37 -8.30
CA ILE A 296 19.32 21.76 -7.39
C ILE A 296 19.01 22.06 -5.92
N ALA A 297 18.39 23.21 -5.61
CA ALA A 297 17.99 23.58 -4.25
C ALA A 297 17.05 22.54 -3.63
N LEU A 298 16.15 21.95 -4.46
CA LEU A 298 15.20 20.91 -4.05
C LEU A 298 15.90 19.65 -3.53
N ARG A 299 17.14 19.34 -3.95
CA ARG A 299 17.89 18.18 -3.44
C ARG A 299 18.01 18.22 -1.92
N SER A 300 18.43 19.38 -1.40
CA SER A 300 18.61 19.57 0.04
C SER A 300 17.27 19.46 0.78
N MET A 301 16.22 20.12 0.28
CA MET A 301 14.88 20.12 0.89
C MET A 301 14.24 18.72 0.91
N VAL A 302 14.43 17.93 -0.14
CA VAL A 302 13.91 16.57 -0.25
C VAL A 302 14.68 15.59 0.63
N ASP A 303 16.03 15.68 0.72
CA ASP A 303 16.80 14.93 1.72
C ASP A 303 16.35 15.29 3.15
N ASP A 304 16.13 16.58 3.43
CA ASP A 304 15.67 17.04 4.74
C ASP A 304 14.27 16.50 5.11
N LEU A 305 13.35 16.45 4.14
CA LEU A 305 12.04 15.82 4.27
C LEU A 305 12.15 14.31 4.53
N TYR A 306 13.04 13.62 3.80
CA TYR A 306 13.27 12.20 3.98
C TYR A 306 13.81 11.89 5.36
N GLU A 307 14.94 12.49 5.74
CA GLU A 307 15.69 12.14 6.94
C GLU A 307 14.99 12.57 8.23
N LYS A 308 14.38 13.77 8.25
CA LYS A 308 13.85 14.36 9.51
C LYS A 308 12.39 14.01 9.79
N ALA A 309 11.60 13.70 8.76
CA ALA A 309 10.15 13.53 8.92
C ALA A 309 9.63 12.21 8.32
N TRP A 310 9.88 11.95 7.03
CA TRP A 310 9.26 10.83 6.33
C TRP A 310 9.82 9.46 6.77
N LEU A 311 11.13 9.25 6.68
CA LEU A 311 11.75 7.97 7.04
C LEU A 311 11.52 7.62 8.53
N PRO A 312 11.59 8.56 9.49
CA PRO A 312 11.15 8.32 10.86
C PRO A 312 9.70 7.83 10.95
N LEU A 313 8.75 8.50 10.27
CA LEU A 313 7.33 8.09 10.30
C LEU A 313 7.14 6.67 9.72
N ARG A 314 7.82 6.36 8.62
CA ARG A 314 7.69 5.08 7.91
C ARG A 314 8.34 3.92 8.65
N ASN A 315 9.51 4.12 9.25
CA ASN A 315 10.25 3.04 9.90
C ASN A 315 9.81 2.79 11.35
N TYR A 316 9.41 3.82 12.11
CA TYR A 316 9.06 3.68 13.53
C TYR A 316 7.55 3.52 13.80
N PHE A 317 6.68 4.18 13.01
CA PHE A 317 5.25 4.33 13.34
C PHE A 317 4.28 3.78 12.27
N THR A 318 4.79 3.31 11.14
CA THR A 318 3.98 2.78 10.03
C THR A 318 4.12 1.26 9.91
N PRO A 319 3.11 0.46 10.31
CA PRO A 319 3.15 -0.98 10.10
C PRO A 319 3.16 -1.33 8.60
N VAL A 320 3.93 -2.33 8.21
CA VAL A 320 3.98 -2.88 6.84
C VAL A 320 3.78 -4.39 6.87
N MET A 321 3.33 -4.97 5.77
CA MET A 321 3.10 -6.42 5.63
C MET A 321 4.03 -7.02 4.57
N LYS A 322 4.62 -8.17 4.86
CA LYS A 322 5.38 -9.03 3.94
C LYS A 322 4.47 -10.09 3.34
N LEU A 323 4.69 -10.44 2.07
CA LEU A 323 3.97 -11.50 1.38
C LEU A 323 4.62 -12.85 1.71
N ILE A 324 3.96 -13.68 2.53
CA ILE A 324 4.43 -15.03 2.87
C ILE A 324 4.16 -16.00 1.72
N GLU A 325 2.97 -15.92 1.11
CA GLU A 325 2.49 -16.97 0.21
C GLU A 325 1.72 -16.39 -0.98
N LYS A 326 1.95 -16.93 -2.17
CA LYS A 326 1.24 -16.56 -3.41
C LYS A 326 0.85 -17.81 -4.19
N LYS A 327 -0.35 -18.34 -3.93
CA LYS A 327 -0.90 -19.50 -4.65
C LYS A 327 -1.86 -19.05 -5.76
N ARG A 328 -1.73 -19.65 -6.95
CA ARG A 328 -2.69 -19.46 -8.05
C ARG A 328 -3.62 -20.67 -8.09
N ILE A 329 -4.92 -20.43 -7.97
CA ILE A 329 -5.97 -21.45 -8.03
C ILE A 329 -6.87 -21.08 -9.21
N GLY A 330 -6.64 -21.73 -10.35
CA GLY A 330 -7.24 -21.37 -11.64
C GLY A 330 -6.94 -19.92 -12.05
N THR A 331 -7.98 -19.11 -12.17
CA THR A 331 -7.88 -17.68 -12.51
C THR A 331 -7.58 -16.77 -11.31
N LYS A 332 -7.72 -17.25 -10.07
CA LYS A 332 -7.56 -16.44 -8.86
C LYS A 332 -6.15 -16.57 -8.29
N VAL A 333 -5.57 -15.44 -7.86
CA VAL A 333 -4.31 -15.40 -7.10
C VAL A 333 -4.64 -15.11 -5.65
N HIS A 334 -4.40 -16.09 -4.79
CA HIS A 334 -4.51 -15.99 -3.34
C HIS A 334 -3.17 -15.54 -2.78
N LYS A 335 -3.18 -14.48 -1.96
CA LYS A 335 -2.01 -13.93 -1.28
C LYS A 335 -2.20 -14.04 0.23
N LYS A 336 -1.22 -14.61 0.93
CA LYS A 336 -1.14 -14.64 2.40
C LYS A 336 -0.05 -13.69 2.84
N TYR A 337 -0.37 -12.79 3.76
CA TYR A 337 0.58 -11.83 4.33
C TYR A 337 0.87 -12.19 5.79
N ASP A 338 1.95 -11.63 6.33
CA ASP A 338 2.29 -11.71 7.75
C ASP A 338 1.40 -10.81 8.62
N THR A 339 1.61 -10.89 9.94
CA THR A 339 1.07 -9.92 10.88
C THR A 339 1.74 -8.55 10.64
N PRO A 340 0.99 -7.45 10.50
CA PRO A 340 1.59 -6.14 10.30
C PRO A 340 2.45 -5.72 11.49
N ALA A 341 3.69 -5.33 11.22
CA ALA A 341 4.63 -4.77 12.18
C ALA A 341 5.35 -3.57 11.56
N THR A 342 5.78 -2.61 12.38
CA THR A 342 6.67 -1.54 11.90
C THR A 342 8.06 -2.12 11.62
N PRO A 343 8.85 -1.56 10.70
CA PRO A 343 10.24 -1.96 10.51
C PRO A 343 11.05 -1.93 11.82
N CYS A 344 10.88 -0.88 12.63
CA CYS A 344 11.45 -0.78 13.97
C CYS A 344 11.08 -1.98 14.86
N ASN A 345 9.80 -2.37 14.96
CA ASN A 345 9.40 -3.55 15.74
C ASN A 345 10.11 -4.81 15.24
N ARG A 346 10.17 -5.05 13.91
CA ARG A 346 10.86 -6.23 13.37
C ARG A 346 12.36 -6.26 13.70
N LEU A 347 13.03 -5.11 13.77
CA LEU A 347 14.43 -5.03 14.23
C LEU A 347 14.55 -5.30 15.73
N LEU A 348 13.62 -4.78 16.56
CA LEU A 348 13.59 -5.03 18.00
C LEU A 348 13.33 -6.51 18.33
N ASP A 349 12.48 -7.18 17.54
CA ASP A 349 12.13 -8.60 17.67
C ASP A 349 13.21 -9.54 17.09
N CYS A 350 14.12 -9.02 16.25
CA CYS A 350 15.16 -9.81 15.61
C CYS A 350 16.28 -10.19 16.60
N LYS A 351 16.58 -11.49 16.71
CA LYS A 351 17.66 -12.01 17.57
C LYS A 351 19.06 -11.67 17.07
N LYS A 352 19.22 -11.36 15.78
CA LYS A 352 20.51 -11.02 15.15
C LYS A 352 20.83 -9.52 15.16
N VAL A 353 19.93 -8.69 15.68
CA VAL A 353 20.22 -7.28 16.00
C VAL A 353 20.71 -7.23 17.45
N ASP A 354 21.83 -6.56 17.67
CA ASP A 354 22.44 -6.39 18.98
C ASP A 354 21.61 -5.48 19.91
N ASP A 355 21.86 -5.58 21.22
CA ASP A 355 21.05 -4.85 22.20
C ASP A 355 21.36 -3.35 22.26
N GLU A 356 22.55 -2.89 21.86
CA GLU A 356 22.89 -1.46 21.77
C GLU A 356 22.06 -0.78 20.67
N THR A 357 22.02 -1.39 19.48
CA THR A 357 21.16 -0.99 18.36
C THR A 357 19.69 -1.00 18.78
N LYS A 358 19.23 -2.01 19.54
CA LYS A 358 17.85 -2.02 20.04
C LYS A 358 17.58 -0.91 21.07
N GLN A 359 18.53 -0.58 21.94
CA GLN A 359 18.43 0.55 22.86
C GLN A 359 18.35 1.87 22.09
N ARG A 360 19.23 2.09 21.10
CA ARG A 360 19.21 3.24 20.19
C ARG A 360 17.87 3.37 19.46
N LEU A 361 17.35 2.28 18.89
CA LEU A 361 16.03 2.26 18.23
C LEU A 361 14.88 2.61 19.20
N ARG A 362 14.91 2.13 20.45
CA ARG A 362 13.90 2.49 21.46
C ARG A 362 14.01 3.97 21.88
N ALA A 363 15.22 4.47 22.09
CA ALA A 363 15.48 5.86 22.47
C ALA A 363 15.03 6.83 21.36
N THR A 364 15.45 6.61 20.12
CA THR A 364 15.00 7.40 18.96
C THR A 364 13.48 7.38 18.83
N ARG A 365 12.84 6.21 19.00
CA ARG A 365 11.38 6.11 18.94
C ARG A 365 10.68 6.91 20.04
N ALA A 366 11.22 6.90 21.26
CA ALA A 366 10.63 7.62 22.39
C ALA A 366 10.77 9.14 22.26
N ALA A 367 11.78 9.62 21.52
CA ALA A 367 11.98 11.03 21.20
C ALA A 367 11.14 11.54 20.01
N LEU A 368 10.33 10.68 19.38
CA LEU A 368 9.54 11.00 18.20
C LEU A 368 8.05 10.88 18.47
N ASP A 369 7.26 11.83 17.95
CA ASP A 369 5.80 11.79 17.95
C ASP A 369 5.25 11.61 16.53
N PRO A 370 4.36 10.64 16.27
CA PRO A 370 3.89 10.35 14.91
C PRO A 370 3.00 11.45 14.31
N LEU A 371 2.29 12.24 15.13
CA LEU A 371 1.49 13.37 14.64
C LEU A 371 2.36 14.61 14.37
N ASP A 372 3.46 14.84 15.11
CA ASP A 372 4.44 15.89 14.76
C ASP A 372 5.15 15.55 13.46
N LEU A 373 5.56 14.29 13.30
CA LEU A 373 6.16 13.82 12.05
C LEU A 373 5.19 14.00 10.87
N ALA A 374 3.91 13.64 11.03
CA ALA A 374 2.88 13.86 10.01
C ALA A 374 2.71 15.36 9.67
N ALA A 375 2.69 16.24 10.68
CA ALA A 375 2.59 17.69 10.47
C ALA A 375 3.85 18.29 9.82
N ASP A 376 5.05 17.80 10.15
CA ASP A 376 6.31 18.26 9.56
C ASP A 376 6.44 17.83 8.09
N ILE A 377 5.93 16.64 7.74
CA ILE A 377 5.83 16.21 6.34
C ILE A 377 5.03 17.22 5.52
N GLU A 378 3.79 17.52 5.93
CA GLU A 378 2.91 18.47 5.21
C GLU A 378 3.55 19.86 5.10
N ARG A 379 4.17 20.34 6.19
CA ARG A 379 4.89 21.63 6.22
C ARG A 379 6.03 21.68 5.19
N ARG A 380 6.86 20.64 5.12
CA ARG A 380 7.99 20.56 4.19
C ARG A 380 7.54 20.36 2.75
N LEU A 381 6.51 19.55 2.53
CA LEU A 381 5.90 19.36 1.22
C LEU A 381 5.37 20.68 0.68
N ALA A 382 4.65 21.48 1.48
CA ALA A 382 4.18 22.80 1.05
C ALA A 382 5.33 23.71 0.59
N GLN A 383 6.44 23.75 1.33
CA GLN A 383 7.63 24.53 0.96
C GLN A 383 8.29 24.04 -0.34
N ILE A 384 8.35 22.72 -0.55
CA ILE A 384 8.88 22.09 -1.76
C ILE A 384 7.96 22.40 -2.96
N PHE A 385 6.66 22.23 -2.82
CA PHE A 385 5.71 22.38 -3.91
C PHE A 385 5.56 23.83 -4.39
N VAL A 386 5.70 24.84 -3.53
CA VAL A 386 5.79 26.25 -3.96
C VAL A 386 6.90 26.47 -5.00
N ILE A 387 8.04 25.78 -4.89
CA ILE A 387 9.13 25.87 -5.86
C ILE A 387 8.82 25.04 -7.11
N VAL A 388 8.27 23.83 -6.94
CA VAL A 388 7.93 22.93 -8.06
C VAL A 388 6.83 23.51 -8.95
N GLU A 389 5.79 24.11 -8.37
CA GLU A 389 4.68 24.75 -9.08
C GLU A 389 5.19 25.94 -9.90
N ARG A 390 5.97 26.84 -9.30
CA ARG A 390 6.63 27.96 -10.02
C ARG A 390 7.47 27.46 -11.21
N LEU A 391 8.28 26.42 -11.02
CA LEU A 391 9.09 25.82 -12.10
C LEU A 391 8.27 25.08 -13.17
N GLU A 392 7.00 24.77 -12.90
CA GLU A 392 6.05 24.21 -13.87
C GLU A 392 5.26 25.31 -14.60
N GLU A 393 5.01 26.45 -13.96
CA GLU A 393 4.49 27.68 -14.57
C GLU A 393 5.53 28.30 -15.53
N ASP A 394 6.75 28.57 -15.08
CA ASP A 394 7.86 29.13 -15.87
C ASP A 394 8.07 28.35 -17.19
N ARG A 395 7.96 27.01 -17.12
CA ARG A 395 8.13 26.12 -18.27
C ARG A 395 6.93 26.12 -19.21
N GLN A 396 5.71 26.30 -18.71
CA GLN A 396 4.53 26.45 -19.56
C GLN A 396 4.62 27.76 -20.35
N ASP A 397 5.05 28.83 -19.70
CA ASP A 397 5.35 30.11 -20.32
C ASP A 397 6.43 30.00 -21.42
N GLU A 398 7.54 29.31 -21.16
CA GLU A 398 8.58 29.04 -22.17
C GLU A 398 8.03 28.28 -23.38
N ILE A 399 7.24 27.22 -23.16
CA ILE A 399 6.62 26.42 -24.23
C ILE A 399 5.65 27.29 -25.04
N GLN A 400 4.86 28.13 -24.39
CA GLN A 400 3.89 29.03 -25.04
C GLN A 400 4.58 30.15 -25.84
N ARG A 401 5.75 30.64 -25.40
CA ARG A 401 6.57 31.62 -26.16
C ARG A 401 7.33 31.01 -27.34
N ALA A 402 7.53 29.70 -27.33
CA ALA A 402 8.22 28.94 -28.39
C ALA A 402 7.25 28.30 -29.42
N SER A 403 5.93 28.49 -29.24
CA SER A 403 4.85 27.97 -30.10
C SER A 403 4.21 29.08 -30.93
#